data_AF-A0A849HYV2-F1
#
_entry.id   AF-A0A849HYV2-F1
#
_cell.length_a   1.000
_cell.length_b   1.000
_cell.length_c   1.000
_cell.angle_alpha   90.00
_cell.angle_beta   90.00
_cell.angle_gamma   90.00
#
_symmetry.space_group_name_H-M   'P 1'
#
loop_
_entity.id
_entity.type
_entity.pdbx_description
1 polymer ?
#
loop_
_entity_poly.entity_id
_entity_poly.type
_entity_poly.pdbx_seq_one_letter_code
_entity_poly.pdbx_strand_id
1 'polypeptide(L)'
;MTHPFHPYSGQGGVCIAKRGNRAGKRWLLRFADGRICSVPPQWTDAATPDPEMSAGGRRALCSLGDLLELGELVAHLMLQRRVDGPKICNDKYAASVRQKTPQSPWGLR
;
A
#
# COMPACT_ATOMS: atom_id res chain seq x y z
N MET A 1 -6.66 4.51 12.40
CA MET A 1 -6.91 4.38 10.94
C MET A 1 -7.99 5.39 10.55
N THR A 2 -7.64 6.38 9.73
CA THR A 2 -8.53 7.51 9.41
C THR A 2 -9.26 7.34 8.08
N HIS A 3 -8.76 6.49 7.18
CA HIS A 3 -9.35 6.34 5.85
C HIS A 3 -10.70 5.56 5.90
N PRO A 4 -11.78 6.05 5.26
CA PRO A 4 -13.13 5.48 5.38
C PRO A 4 -13.29 4.11 4.69
N PHE A 5 -12.51 3.84 3.64
CA PHE A 5 -12.60 2.57 2.89
C PHE A 5 -11.63 1.49 3.36
N HIS A 6 -10.88 1.72 4.44
CA HIS A 6 -10.03 0.67 5.00
C HIS A 6 -10.87 -0.28 5.89
N PRO A 7 -10.63 -1.60 5.88
CA PRO A 7 -11.40 -2.54 6.72
C PRO A 7 -11.37 -2.22 8.22
N TYR A 8 -10.29 -1.59 8.68
CA TYR A 8 -10.11 -1.14 10.06
C TYR A 8 -10.44 0.34 10.28
N SER A 9 -11.30 0.94 9.43
CA SER A 9 -11.68 2.35 9.56
C SER A 9 -12.18 2.67 10.97
N GLY A 10 -11.71 3.77 11.55
CA GLY A 10 -12.04 4.18 12.93
C GLY A 10 -11.33 3.40 14.03
N GLN A 11 -10.59 2.33 13.71
CA GLN A 11 -9.89 1.53 14.71
C GLN A 11 -8.45 2.01 14.94
N GLY A 12 -7.98 1.84 16.18
CA GLY A 12 -6.60 2.07 16.59
C GLY A 12 -5.69 0.89 16.21
N GLY A 13 -4.48 1.21 15.76
CA GLY A 13 -3.44 0.22 15.47
C GLY A 13 -2.08 0.75 15.91
N VAL A 14 -1.19 -0.15 16.31
CA VAL A 14 0.16 0.22 16.76
C VAL A 14 1.11 0.20 15.57
N CYS A 15 1.85 1.29 15.37
CA CYS A 15 2.88 1.34 14.34
C CYS A 15 4.10 0.53 14.80
N ILE A 16 4.42 -0.55 14.06
CA ILE A 16 5.51 -1.47 14.39
C ILE A 16 6.74 -1.25 13.52
N ALA A 17 6.58 -0.60 12.36
CA ALA A 17 7.68 -0.26 11.47
C ALA A 17 7.27 0.81 10.44
N LYS A 18 8.27 1.56 9.96
CA LYS A 18 8.14 2.50 8.84
C LYS A 18 9.07 2.06 7.73
N ARG A 19 8.57 2.03 6.49
CA ARG A 19 9.33 1.67 5.29
C ARG A 19 9.15 2.75 4.22
N GLY A 20 10.12 2.90 3.33
CA GLY A 20 10.01 3.80 2.17
C GLY A 20 10.64 3.16 0.95
N ASN A 21 10.04 3.38 -0.21
CA ASN A 21 10.63 3.04 -1.51
C ASN A 21 10.27 4.14 -2.52
N ARG A 22 10.57 3.91 -3.81
CA ARG A 22 10.22 4.86 -4.89
C ARG A 22 8.73 5.18 -4.99
N ALA A 23 7.85 4.31 -4.48
CA ALA A 23 6.40 4.51 -4.43
C ALA A 23 5.94 5.21 -3.14
N GLY A 24 6.86 5.74 -2.33
CA GLY A 24 6.55 6.54 -1.15
C GLY A 24 6.75 5.83 0.19
N LYS A 25 6.38 6.53 1.26
CA LYS A 25 6.46 6.06 2.64
C LYS A 25 5.27 5.14 2.95
N ARG A 26 5.50 4.08 3.71
CA ARG A 26 4.48 3.16 4.22
C ARG A 26 4.71 2.83 5.68
N TRP A 27 3.63 2.70 6.44
CA TRP A 27 3.65 2.30 7.85
C TRP A 27 3.04 0.92 8.00
N LEU A 28 3.67 0.09 8.83
CA LEU A 28 3.17 -1.22 9.20
C LEU A 28 2.44 -1.07 10.52
N LEU A 29 1.12 -1.26 10.50
CA LEU A 29 0.26 -1.16 11.67
C LEU A 29 -0.22 -2.55 12.09
N ARG A 30 -0.11 -2.87 13.38
CA ARG A 30 -0.71 -4.06 13.99
C ARG A 30 -2.01 -3.68 14.68
N PHE A 31 -3.10 -4.37 14.34
CA PHE A 31 -4.42 -4.18 14.95
C PHE A 31 -4.67 -5.16 16.09
N ALA A 32 -5.78 -4.95 16.83
CA ALA A 32 -6.15 -5.76 17.99
C ALA A 32 -6.37 -7.25 17.67
N ASP A 33 -6.79 -7.56 16.44
CA ASP A 33 -6.94 -8.93 15.95
C ASP A 33 -5.60 -9.57 15.51
N GLY A 34 -4.48 -8.89 15.77
CA GLY A 34 -3.13 -9.36 15.44
C GLY A 34 -2.75 -9.17 13.97
N ARG A 35 -3.66 -8.75 13.09
CA ARG A 35 -3.34 -8.53 11.67
C ARG A 35 -2.41 -7.33 11.50
N ILE A 36 -1.53 -7.43 10.52
CA ILE A 36 -0.58 -6.38 10.16
C ILE A 36 -0.94 -5.85 8.77
N CYS A 37 -1.16 -4.55 8.65
CA CYS A 37 -1.45 -3.88 7.39
C CYS A 37 -0.35 -2.86 7.07
N SER A 38 0.07 -2.83 5.80
CA SER A 38 0.96 -1.80 5.27
C SER A 38 0.11 -0.68 4.66
N VAL A 39 0.20 0.53 5.19
CA VAL A 39 -0.68 1.65 4.81
C VAL A 39 0.10 2.93 4.53
N PRO A 40 -0.41 3.83 3.67
CA PRO A 40 0.15 5.17 3.54
C PRO A 40 0.04 5.96 4.86
N PRO A 41 1.00 6.84 5.20
CA PRO A 41 0.91 7.69 6.37
C PRO A 41 -0.37 8.53 6.40
N GLN A 42 -0.83 9.00 5.24
CA GLN A 42 -2.03 9.82 5.07
C GLN A 42 -3.32 9.12 5.53
N TRP A 43 -3.31 7.79 5.66
CA TRP A 43 -4.44 7.00 6.17
C TRP A 43 -4.39 6.83 7.70
N THR A 44 -3.46 7.52 8.34
CA THR A 44 -3.30 7.56 9.79
C THR A 44 -3.44 8.99 10.29
N ASP A 45 -3.72 9.11 11.57
CA ASP A 45 -3.79 10.35 12.33
C ASP A 45 -2.42 11.01 12.57
N ALA A 46 -1.31 10.31 12.29
CA ALA A 46 0.03 10.82 12.52
C ALA A 46 0.73 11.33 11.25
N ALA A 47 0.02 11.42 10.12
CA ALA A 47 0.44 12.31 9.03
C ALA A 47 -0.08 13.73 9.29
N THR A 48 0.74 14.73 8.97
CA THR A 48 0.28 16.13 8.95
C THR A 48 -0.89 16.25 8.00
N PRO A 49 -2.04 16.81 8.43
CA PRO A 49 -3.18 17.01 7.55
C PRO A 49 -2.78 17.88 6.36
N ASP A 50 -3.12 17.44 5.15
CA ASP A 50 -2.99 18.29 3.97
C ASP A 50 -4.00 19.44 4.07
N PRO A 51 -3.60 20.71 3.83
CA PRO A 51 -4.50 21.85 3.91
C PRO A 51 -5.70 21.77 2.95
N GLU A 52 -5.56 21.21 1.75
CA GLU A 52 -6.69 21.01 0.83
C GLU A 52 -7.69 20.00 1.39
N MET A 53 -7.17 18.90 1.93
CA MET A 53 -7.98 17.85 2.56
C MET A 53 -8.65 18.34 3.84
N SER A 54 -7.97 19.21 4.59
CA SER A 54 -8.50 19.83 5.80
C SER A 54 -9.63 20.80 5.50
N ALA A 55 -9.50 21.60 4.43
CA ALA A 55 -10.54 22.52 3.96
C ALA A 55 -11.78 21.79 3.41
N GLY A 56 -11.57 20.66 2.71
CA GLY A 56 -12.65 19.83 2.17
C GLY A 56 -13.38 18.96 3.19
N GLY A 57 -12.77 18.69 4.35
CA GLY A 57 -13.30 17.77 5.36
C GLY A 57 -13.55 16.37 4.78
N ARG A 58 -14.60 15.67 5.23
CA ARG A 58 -14.97 14.33 4.71
C ARG A 58 -15.46 14.30 3.25
N ARG A 59 -15.56 15.46 2.59
CA ARG A 59 -16.07 15.58 1.21
C ARG A 59 -14.98 15.47 0.15
N ALA A 60 -13.72 15.70 0.51
CA ALA A 60 -12.57 15.51 -0.35
C ALA A 60 -11.75 14.34 0.20
N LEU A 61 -11.75 13.22 -0.53
CA LEU A 61 -10.99 12.00 -0.15
C LEU A 61 -9.59 11.94 -0.79
N CYS A 62 -9.31 12.87 -1.69
CA CYS A 62 -8.05 13.02 -2.42
C CYS A 62 -7.94 14.48 -2.89
N SER A 63 -6.70 14.97 -3.04
CA SER A 63 -6.42 16.31 -3.58
C SER A 63 -6.72 16.38 -5.08
N LEU A 64 -6.76 17.58 -5.64
CA LEU A 64 -6.84 17.74 -7.10
C LEU A 64 -5.64 17.08 -7.79
N GLY A 65 -4.44 17.19 -7.20
CA GLY A 65 -3.23 16.55 -7.70
C GLY A 65 -3.36 15.04 -7.78
N ASP A 66 -3.88 14.41 -6.72
CA ASP A 66 -4.13 12.96 -6.69
C ASP A 66 -5.11 12.51 -7.78
N LEU A 67 -6.16 13.31 -8.05
CA LEU A 67 -7.14 13.01 -9.10
C LEU A 67 -6.53 13.09 -10.50
N LEU A 68 -5.65 14.07 -10.73
CA LEU A 68 -4.91 14.19 -11.99
C LEU A 68 -3.94 13.02 -12.17
N GLU A 69 -3.16 12.69 -11.13
CA GLU A 69 -2.23 11.55 -11.16
C GLU A 69 -2.96 10.23 -11.40
N LEU A 70 -4.13 10.04 -10.77
CA LEU A 70 -4.99 8.88 -11.01
C LEU A 70 -5.48 8.84 -12.46
N GLY A 71 -5.89 9.99 -13.02
CA GLY A 71 -6.29 10.09 -14.43
C GLY A 71 -5.18 9.69 -15.39
N GLU A 72 -3.96 10.18 -15.15
CA GLU A 72 -2.78 9.81 -15.93
C GLU A 72 -2.45 8.31 -15.82
N LEU A 73 -2.48 7.76 -14.60
CA LEU A 73 -2.24 6.34 -14.36
C LEU A 73 -3.28 5.47 -15.08
N VAL A 74 -4.56 5.81 -15.02
CA VAL A 74 -5.62 5.08 -15.71
C VAL A 74 -5.42 5.16 -17.23
N ALA A 75 -5.12 6.33 -17.78
CA ALA A 75 -4.83 6.49 -19.20
C ALA A 75 -3.63 5.61 -19.64
N HIS A 76 -2.57 5.58 -18.83
CA HIS A 76 -1.40 4.76 -19.08
C HIS A 76 -1.74 3.26 -19.07
N LEU A 77 -2.47 2.78 -18.06
CA LEU A 77 -2.90 1.37 -17.98
C LEU A 77 -3.83 0.98 -19.13
N MET A 78 -4.72 1.87 -19.56
CA MET A 78 -5.58 1.64 -20.74
C MET A 78 -4.77 1.52 -22.02
N LEU A 79 -3.72 2.32 -22.18
CA LEU A 79 -2.82 2.23 -23.33
C LEU A 79 -1.99 0.95 -23.29
N GLN A 80 -1.40 0.61 -22.13
CA GLN A 80 -0.65 -0.64 -21.96
C GLN A 80 -1.49 -1.88 -22.28
N ARG A 81 -2.76 -1.93 -21.85
CA ARG A 81 -3.67 -3.04 -22.14
C ARG A 81 -3.98 -3.20 -23.64
N ARG A 82 -3.82 -2.15 -24.45
CA ARG A 82 -3.96 -2.23 -25.92
C ARG A 82 -2.69 -2.73 -26.60
N VAL A 83 -1.53 -2.59 -25.96
CA VAL A 83 -0.22 -2.97 -26.50
C VAL A 83 0.19 -4.37 -26.04
N ASP A 84 -0.17 -4.74 -24.81
CA ASP A 84 0.11 -6.06 -24.25
C ASP A 84 -0.94 -7.07 -24.72
N GLY A 85 -0.58 -7.87 -25.75
CA GLY A 85 -1.18 -9.20 -25.95
C GLY A 85 -1.01 -10.09 -24.70
N PRO A 86 -1.61 -11.30 -24.66
CA PRO A 86 -1.67 -12.10 -23.43
C PRO A 86 -0.29 -12.28 -22.80
N LYS A 87 -0.13 -11.73 -21.58
CA LYS A 87 1.08 -11.94 -20.77
C LYS A 87 1.13 -13.40 -20.39
N ILE A 88 2.07 -14.14 -20.98
CA ILE A 88 2.42 -15.49 -20.54
C ILE A 88 2.97 -15.35 -19.12
N CYS A 89 2.18 -15.74 -18.11
CA CYS A 89 2.66 -15.87 -16.75
C CYS A 89 3.82 -16.88 -16.77
N ASN A 90 5.03 -16.42 -16.50
CA ASN A 90 6.18 -17.30 -16.43
C ASN A 90 6.09 -18.12 -15.12
N ASP A 91 5.76 -19.41 -15.25
CA ASP A 91 5.50 -20.38 -14.16
C ASP A 91 6.62 -20.54 -13.12
N LYS A 92 7.78 -19.92 -13.30
CA LYS A 92 9.02 -20.32 -12.60
C LYS A 92 9.42 -19.46 -11.40
N TYR A 93 8.64 -18.45 -11.01
CA TYR A 93 9.12 -17.52 -9.98
C TYR A 93 9.13 -18.09 -8.56
N ALA A 94 8.08 -18.79 -8.11
CA ALA A 94 8.00 -19.25 -6.72
C ALA A 94 8.88 -20.48 -6.41
N ALA A 95 9.09 -21.37 -7.38
CA ALA A 95 9.83 -22.61 -7.16
C ALA A 95 11.33 -22.39 -6.90
N SER A 96 11.93 -21.36 -7.51
CA SER A 96 13.38 -21.09 -7.41
C SER A 96 13.80 -20.39 -6.11
N VAL A 97 12.86 -19.79 -5.37
CA VAL A 97 13.14 -19.09 -4.11
C VAL A 97 13.68 -20.06 -3.05
N ARG A 98 13.17 -21.30 -3.01
CA ARG A 98 13.68 -22.34 -2.10
C ARG A 98 15.11 -22.78 -2.39
N GLN A 99 15.56 -22.72 -3.65
CA GLN A 99 16.95 -23.05 -4.01
C GLN A 99 17.93 -21.93 -3.67
N LYS A 100 17.47 -20.67 -3.65
CA LYS A 100 18.31 -19.50 -3.34
C LYS A 100 18.32 -19.12 -1.86
N THR A 101 17.32 -19.55 -1.10
CA THR A 101 17.25 -19.22 0.33
C THR A 101 18.04 -20.27 1.11
N PRO A 102 19.14 -19.91 1.80
CA PRO A 102 19.78 -20.82 2.73
C PRO A 102 18.76 -21.23 3.79
N GLN A 103 18.51 -22.53 3.94
CA GLN A 103 17.70 -23.05 5.04
C GLN A 103 18.44 -22.69 6.33
N SER A 104 17.80 -21.92 7.21
CA SER A 104 18.39 -21.53 8.50
C SER A 104 18.87 -22.77 9.26
N PRO A 105 20.10 -22.79 9.81
CA PRO A 105 20.59 -23.89 10.62
C PRO A 105 20.01 -23.87 12.05
N TRP A 106 19.30 -22.82 12.43
CA TRP A 106 18.70 -22.69 13.76
C TRP A 106 17.29 -23.28 13.76
N GLY A 107 17.23 -24.62 13.75
CA GLY A 107 16.07 -25.34 14.23
C GLY A 107 16.00 -25.15 15.75
N LEU A 108 14.99 -24.43 16.22
CA LEU A 108 14.64 -24.41 17.63
C LEU A 108 14.15 -25.82 18.01
N ARG A 109 14.98 -26.55 18.75
CA ARG A 109 14.55 -27.63 19.63
C ARG A 109 15.36 -27.53 20.92
#